data_AF-A0A3A8YGJ5-F1
#
_entry.id   AF-A0A3A8YGJ5-F1
#
_cell.length_a   1.000
_cell.length_b   1.000
_cell.length_c   1.000
_cell.angle_alpha   90.00
_cell.angle_beta   90.00
_cell.angle_gamma   90.00
#
_symmetry.space_group_name_H-M   'P 1'
#
loop_
_entity.id
_entity.type
_entity.pdbx_description
1 polymer ?
#
loop_
_entity_poly.entity_id
_entity_poly.type
_entity_poly.pdbx_seq_one_letter_code
_entity_poly.pdbx_strand_id
1 'polypeptide(L)' 'MYFQERMFNPIYVSRNYYNQIQTQIDNYNFQQNIEVEKAVRATHDLCSAVKNMDERHQQEAFCLCLAAMAQEFGW' A
#
# COMPACT_ATOMS: atom_id res chain seq x y z
N MET A 1 -21.35 19.16 -4.31
CA MET A 1 -22.11 17.93 -4.65
C MET A 1 -22.65 17.89 -6.09
N TYR A 2 -22.12 18.66 -7.04
CA TYR A 2 -22.74 18.81 -8.38
C TYR A 2 -22.24 17.85 -9.48
N PHE A 3 -21.19 17.07 -9.23
CA PHE A 3 -20.58 16.21 -10.27
C PHE A 3 -21.21 14.81 -10.34
N GLN A 4 -21.63 14.26 -9.19
CA GLN A 4 -22.17 12.91 -9.09
C GLN A 4 -23.55 12.80 -9.74
N GLU A 5 -24.40 13.82 -9.63
CA GLU A 5 -25.77 13.81 -10.19
C GLU A 5 -25.81 13.82 -11.74
N ARG A 6 -24.75 14.29 -12.41
CA ARG A 6 -24.69 14.35 -13.89
C ARG A 6 -24.07 13.13 -14.56
N MET A 7 -23.38 12.26 -13.82
CA MET A 7 -22.88 10.98 -14.34
C MET A 7 -23.94 9.88 -14.34
N PHE A 8 -24.97 10.03 -13.49
CA PHE A 8 -26.11 9.11 -13.48
C PHE A 8 -27.02 9.41 -14.66
N ASN A 9 -26.78 8.72 -15.77
CA ASN A 9 -27.81 8.56 -16.78
C ASN A 9 -28.62 7.29 -16.42
N PRO A 10 -29.82 7.41 -15.81
CA PRO A 10 -30.61 6.25 -15.41
C PRO A 10 -31.06 5.37 -16.61
N ILE A 11 -30.92 5.85 -17.85
CA ILE A 11 -31.16 5.06 -19.07
C ILE A 11 -30.02 4.07 -19.33
N TYR A 12 -28.77 4.36 -18.92
CA TYR A 12 -27.59 3.54 -19.23
C TYR A 12 -26.85 2.99 -18.00
N VAL A 13 -26.98 3.63 -16.82
CA VAL A 13 -26.29 3.23 -15.59
C VAL A 13 -27.28 3.24 -14.44
N SER A 14 -27.60 2.05 -13.92
CA SER A 14 -28.48 1.92 -12.77
C SER A 14 -27.78 2.38 -11.48
N ARG A 15 -28.54 2.96 -10.57
CA ARG A 15 -28.04 3.40 -9.25
C ARG A 15 -27.37 2.26 -8.48
N ASN A 16 -27.95 1.06 -8.57
CA ASN A 16 -27.42 -0.14 -7.91
C ASN A 16 -26.06 -0.53 -8.46
N TYR A 17 -25.87 -0.47 -9.77
CA TYR A 17 -24.60 -0.80 -10.42
C TYR A 17 -23.48 0.17 -10.02
N TYR A 18 -23.77 1.48 -9.98
CA TYR A 18 -22.80 2.46 -9.51
C TYR A 18 -22.42 2.25 -8.04
N ASN A 19 -23.41 2.01 -7.17
CA ASN A 19 -23.15 1.78 -5.75
C ASN A 19 -22.27 0.52 -5.55
N GLN A 20 -22.51 -0.54 -6.34
CA GLN A 20 -21.67 -1.74 -6.32
C GLN A 20 -20.23 -1.43 -6.73
N ILE A 21 -20.01 -0.65 -7.79
CA ILE A 21 -18.67 -0.23 -8.20
C ILE A 21 -17.99 0.58 -7.10
N GLN A 22 -18.71 1.53 -6.49
CA GLN A 22 -18.15 2.34 -5.41
C GLN A 22 -17.73 1.47 -4.22
N THR A 23 -18.57 0.53 -3.80
CA THR A 23 -18.21 -0.43 -2.74
C THR A 23 -16.99 -1.28 -3.11
N GLN A 24 -16.84 -1.68 -4.37
CA GLN A 24 -15.65 -2.42 -4.82
C GLN A 24 -14.38 -1.56 -4.75
N ILE A 25 -14.45 -0.30 -5.19
CA ILE A 25 -13.34 0.66 -5.11
C ILE A 25 -12.94 0.90 -3.65
N ASP A 26 -13.93 1.11 -2.77
CA ASP A 26 -13.69 1.36 -1.36
C ASP A 26 -13.04 0.14 -0.69
N ASN A 27 -13.53 -1.07 -0.99
CA ASN A 27 -12.94 -2.31 -0.50
C ASN A 27 -11.51 -2.51 -1.00
N TYR A 28 -11.24 -2.23 -2.28
CA TYR A 28 -9.90 -2.30 -2.86
C TYR A 28 -8.95 -1.33 -2.14
N ASN A 29 -9.36 -0.07 -1.98
CA ASN A 29 -8.55 0.94 -1.30
C ASN A 29 -8.28 0.57 0.15
N PHE A 30 -9.29 0.02 0.85
CA PHE A 30 -9.12 -0.46 2.22
C PHE A 30 -8.07 -1.59 2.31
N GLN A 31 -8.13 -2.57 1.40
CA GLN A 31 -7.14 -3.64 1.34
C GLN A 31 -5.73 -3.12 1.03
N GLN A 32 -5.60 -2.19 0.08
CA GLN A 32 -4.31 -1.56 -0.22
C GLN A 32 -3.74 -0.79 0.98
N ASN A 33 -4.58 -0.04 1.70
CA ASN A 33 -4.15 0.66 2.91
C ASN A 33 -3.62 -0.30 3.97
N ILE A 34 -4.25 -1.48 4.15
CA ILE A 34 -3.74 -2.52 5.05
C ILE A 34 -2.34 -3.00 4.62
N GLU A 35 -2.12 -3.25 3.33
CA GLU A 35 -0.81 -3.67 2.84
C GLU A 35 0.26 -2.58 3.02
N VAL A 36 -0.11 -1.31 2.84
CA VAL A 36 0.79 -0.18 3.16
C VAL A 36 1.15 -0.16 4.65
N GLU A 37 0.17 -0.31 5.55
CA GLU A 37 0.43 -0.35 6.99
C GLU A 37 1.36 -1.51 7.39
N LYS A 38 1.19 -2.68 6.76
CA LYS A 38 2.09 -3.82 6.97
C LYS A 38 3.52 -3.50 6.54
N ALA A 39 3.70 -2.88 5.37
CA ALA A 39 5.02 -2.49 4.87
C ALA A 39 5.70 -1.45 5.79
N VAL A 40 4.94 -0.46 6.28
CA VAL A 40 5.44 0.53 7.25
C VAL A 40 5.89 -0.15 8.54
N ARG A 41 5.09 -1.09 9.06
CA ARG A 41 5.45 -1.85 10.27
C ARG A 41 6.73 -2.66 10.09
N ALA A 42 6.85 -3.39 8.98
CA ALA A 42 8.06 -4.15 8.67
C ALA A 42 9.30 -3.26 8.59
N THR A 43 9.16 -2.04 8.06
CA THR A 43 10.24 -1.04 8.05
C THR A 43 10.64 -0.61 9.46
N HIS A 44 9.68 -0.39 10.36
CA HIS A 44 9.99 -0.08 11.77
C HIS A 44 10.69 -1.23 12.48
N ASP A 45 10.28 -2.47 12.22
CA ASP A 45 10.90 -3.67 12.80
C ASP A 45 12.36 -3.80 12.30
N LEU A 46 12.60 -3.56 11.01
CA LEU A 46 13.94 -3.52 10.43
C LEU A 46 14.82 -2.45 11.11
N CYS A 47 14.34 -1.22 11.22
CA CYS A 47 15.05 -0.12 11.90
C CYS A 47 15.34 -0.45 13.37
N SER A 48 14.42 -1.15 14.04
CA SER A 48 14.60 -1.56 15.44
C SER A 48 15.65 -2.65 15.58
N ALA A 49 15.74 -3.58 14.62
CA ALA A 49 16.73 -4.65 14.61
C ALA A 49 18.17 -4.12 14.46
N VAL A 50 18.37 -3.07 13.64
CA VAL A 50 19.71 -2.50 13.40
C VAL A 50 20.13 -1.50 14.48
N LYS A 51 19.20 -0.99 15.29
CA LYS A 51 19.44 0.11 16.24
C LYS A 51 20.55 -0.16 17.26
N ASN A 52 20.74 -1.41 17.68
CA ASN A 52 21.72 -1.77 18.70
C ASN A 52 23.11 -2.13 18.14
N MET A 53 23.27 -2.10 16.81
CA MET A 53 24.57 -2.32 16.15
C MET A 53 25.42 -1.04 16.20
N ASP A 54 26.75 -1.16 16.15
CA ASP A 54 27.61 0.01 15.90
C ASP A 54 27.48 0.51 14.45
N GLU A 55 27.93 1.74 14.21
CA GLU A 55 27.75 2.46 12.94
C GLU A 55 28.23 1.65 11.72
N ARG A 56 29.33 0.90 11.86
CA ARG A 56 29.87 0.11 10.75
C ARG A 56 28.94 -1.04 10.39
N HIS A 57 28.48 -1.80 11.39
CA HIS A 57 27.56 -2.91 11.16
C HIS A 57 26.16 -2.42 10.77
N GLN A 58 25.73 -1.23 11.19
CA GLN A 58 24.48 -0.62 10.69
C GLN A 58 24.53 -0.35 9.19
N GLN A 59 25.63 0.22 8.69
CA GLN A 59 25.82 0.46 7.25
C GLN A 59 25.86 -0.85 6.45
N GLU A 60 26.59 -1.85 6.96
CA GLU A 60 26.65 -3.18 6.35
C GLU A 60 25.27 -3.84 6.30
N ALA A 61 24.54 -3.85 7.41
CA ALA A 61 23.19 -4.40 7.49
C ALA A 61 22.24 -3.69 6.52
N PHE A 62 22.33 -2.37 6.39
CA PHE A 62 21.52 -1.60 5.45
C PHE A 62 21.79 -2.02 3.99
N CYS A 63 23.06 -2.12 3.58
CA CYS A 63 23.42 -2.58 2.23
C CYS A 63 22.93 -4.00 1.95
N LEU A 64 23.08 -4.92 2.91
CA LEU A 64 22.60 -6.30 2.77
C LEU A 64 21.08 -6.37 2.68
N CYS A 65 20.35 -5.54 3.43
CA CYS A 65 18.90 -5.46 3.34
C CYS A 65 18.44 -4.94 1.96
N LEU A 66 19.12 -3.93 1.41
CA LEU A 66 18.85 -3.47 0.04
C LEU A 66 19.12 -4.55 -1.01
N ALA A 67 20.20 -5.32 -0.85
CA ALA A 67 20.53 -6.42 -1.75
C ALA A 67 19.46 -7.53 -1.68
N ALA A 68 19.01 -7.89 -0.47
CA ALA A 68 17.94 -8.85 -0.28
C ALA A 68 16.63 -8.37 -0.91
N MET A 69 16.27 -7.09 -0.75
CA MET A 69 15.11 -6.49 -1.40
C MET A 69 15.21 -6.55 -2.93
N ALA A 70 16.36 -6.19 -3.51
CA ALA A 70 16.58 -6.26 -4.95
C ALA A 70 16.41 -7.69 -5.49
N GLN A 71 16.91 -8.69 -4.75
CA GLN A 71 16.74 -10.09 -5.09
C GLN A 71 15.27 -10.53 -5.07
N GLU A 72 14.49 -10.14 -4.05
CA GLU A 72 13.06 -10.43 -3.95
C GLU A 72 12.25 -9.77 -5.09
N PHE A 73 12.67 -8.59 -5.55
CA PHE A 73 12.05 -7.92 -6.69
C PHE A 73 12.55 -8.39 -8.06
N GLY A 74 13.56 -9.27 -8.11
CA GLY A 74 14.15 -9.80 -9.33
C GLY A 74 14.94 -8.78 -10.15
N TRP A 75 15.60 -7.82 -9.48
CA TRP A 75 16.49 -6.84 -10.10
C TRP A 75 17.92 -7.37 -10.31
#